data_AF-A0A0P1AV89-F1
#
_entry.id   AF-A0A0P1AV89-F1
#
_cell.length_a   1.000
_cell.length_b   1.000
_cell.length_c   1.000
_cell.angle_alpha   90.00
_cell.angle_beta   90.00
_cell.angle_gamma   90.00
#
_symmetry.space_group_name_H-M   'P 1'
#
loop_
_entity.id
_entity.type
_entity.pdbx_description
1 polymer ?
#
loop_
_entity_poly.entity_id
_entity_poly.type
_entity_poly.pdbx_seq_one_letter_code
_entity_poly.pdbx_strand_id
1 'polypeptide(L)'
;MAKKSKGGKTVAEQKMTSEEQHEQHRRASEKIDHLLEARPHAEELEQRNVLPTASSSVASTLQGVQKQLQRKMGADELAHRLESRPDLKELRDLAIVHGGEGVAPSLQATQEKLQRQINSDKVNQHLTKRPSVEELRITGVLETSAELAPSLTATAKKLERNLVQNQVSHLLESRPEKDDLVSHNILEDENAAVAPVLQGAKHQLERQLKVDQIARQLRHRPSVSDLEEKGIIDEGELGEQEIQKRSDNLISAEEKARLKNLILSDDEKVVAALECYELDGDIEEMLDTLYRVAKIST
;
A
#
# COMPACT_ATOMS: atom_id res chain seq x y z
N MET A 1 89.28 22.75 70.40
CA MET A 1 89.57 21.85 69.26
C MET A 1 88.52 22.07 68.18
N ALA A 2 88.87 22.70 67.05
CA ALA A 2 88.24 22.53 65.74
C ALA A 2 89.04 23.37 64.73
N LYS A 3 89.64 22.71 63.74
CA LYS A 3 90.70 23.22 62.87
C LYS A 3 90.14 24.14 61.78
N LYS A 4 90.71 25.34 61.63
CA LYS A 4 90.61 26.16 60.41
C LYS A 4 91.50 25.52 59.33
N SER A 5 90.90 24.96 58.29
CA SER A 5 91.59 24.54 57.07
C SER A 5 91.50 25.65 56.03
N LYS A 6 92.49 26.54 55.99
CA LYS A 6 92.71 27.45 54.86
C LYS A 6 93.50 26.67 53.80
N GLY A 7 92.77 25.99 52.91
CA GLY A 7 93.35 25.42 51.70
C GLY A 7 93.57 26.54 50.68
N GLY A 8 94.75 27.15 50.69
CA GLY A 8 95.23 27.97 49.58
C GLY A 8 95.49 27.06 48.38
N LYS A 9 94.55 27.04 47.43
CA LYS A 9 94.80 26.49 46.09
C LYS A 9 95.59 27.52 45.31
N THR A 10 96.88 27.26 45.15
CA THR A 10 97.72 27.88 44.13
C THR A 10 97.19 27.47 42.76
N VAL A 11 96.39 28.33 42.14
CA VAL A 11 96.06 28.23 40.72
C VAL A 11 97.25 28.83 39.97
N ALA A 12 98.07 27.97 39.38
CA ALA A 12 99.09 28.40 38.44
C ALA A 12 98.38 29.01 37.22
N GLU A 13 98.39 30.34 37.14
CA GLU A 13 97.92 31.11 36.01
C GLU A 13 98.91 30.92 34.85
N GLN A 14 98.67 29.88 34.03
CA GLN A 14 99.35 29.71 32.75
C GLN A 14 98.93 30.88 31.85
N LYS A 15 99.75 31.93 31.79
CA LYS A 15 99.66 32.95 30.74
C LYS A 15 99.97 32.27 29.40
N MET A 16 98.91 31.90 28.69
CA MET A 16 98.89 31.61 27.26
C MET A 16 99.92 32.45 26.51
N THR A 17 100.84 31.79 25.80
CA THR A 17 101.86 32.47 24.99
C THR A 17 101.20 33.23 23.82
N SER A 18 101.83 34.30 23.33
CA SER A 18 101.27 35.11 22.22
C SER A 18 101.00 34.29 20.95
N GLU A 19 101.78 33.22 20.74
CA GLU A 19 101.61 32.28 19.62
C GLU A 19 100.38 31.36 19.83
N GLU A 20 100.17 30.86 21.04
CA GLU A 20 98.95 30.08 21.37
C GLU A 20 97.70 30.95 21.28
N GLN A 21 97.78 32.23 21.63
CA GLN A 21 96.69 33.18 21.43
C GLN A 21 96.40 33.39 19.94
N HIS A 22 97.43 33.53 19.10
CA HIS A 22 97.26 33.72 17.66
C HIS A 22 96.67 32.47 16.98
N GLU A 23 97.13 31.28 17.37
CA GLU A 23 96.58 30.01 16.88
C GLU A 23 95.14 29.78 17.35
N GLN A 24 94.81 30.16 18.60
CA GLN A 24 93.42 30.17 19.07
C GLN A 24 92.54 31.17 18.32
N HIS A 25 93.05 32.37 18.04
CA HIS A 25 92.34 33.35 17.22
C HIS A 25 92.11 32.84 15.79
N ARG A 26 93.09 32.15 15.20
CA ARG A 26 92.97 31.53 13.88
C ARG A 26 91.89 30.44 13.86
N ARG A 27 91.95 29.48 14.79
CA ARG A 27 90.92 28.43 14.94
C ARG A 27 89.54 28.98 15.25
N ALA A 28 89.47 30.06 16.04
CA ALA A 28 88.22 30.74 16.34
C ALA A 28 87.66 31.42 15.08
N SER A 29 88.50 32.06 14.25
CA SER A 29 88.11 32.64 12.97
C SER A 29 87.55 31.59 12.02
N GLU A 30 88.28 30.49 11.80
CA GLU A 30 87.84 29.39 10.94
C GLU A 30 86.49 28.81 11.38
N LYS A 31 86.28 28.69 12.70
CA LYS A 31 85.00 28.24 13.27
C LYS A 31 83.88 29.26 13.03
N ILE A 32 84.16 30.55 13.12
CA ILE A 32 83.19 31.62 12.84
C ILE A 32 82.83 31.61 11.35
N ASP A 33 83.80 31.48 10.46
CA ASP A 33 83.59 31.45 9.01
C ASP A 33 82.67 30.29 8.62
N HIS A 34 82.92 29.09 9.14
CA HIS A 34 82.03 27.94 8.95
C HIS A 34 80.61 28.18 9.51
N LEU A 35 80.47 28.86 10.65
CA LEU A 35 79.16 29.19 11.23
C LEU A 35 78.41 30.27 10.43
N LEU A 36 79.13 31.15 9.74
CA LEU A 36 78.56 32.17 8.87
C LEU A 36 78.08 31.56 7.53
N GLU A 37 78.81 30.59 7.00
CA GLU A 37 78.39 29.82 5.81
C GLU A 37 77.13 28.97 6.07
N ALA A 38 77.05 28.36 7.26
CA ALA A 38 75.90 27.56 7.67
C ALA A 38 74.73 28.36 8.26
N ARG A 39 74.81 29.70 8.26
CA ARG A 39 73.80 30.57 8.86
C ARG A 39 72.51 30.56 8.02
N PRO A 40 71.34 30.25 8.60
CA PRO A 40 70.07 30.35 7.90
C PRO A 40 69.76 31.79 7.49
N HIS A 41 69.11 31.96 6.34
CA HIS A 41 68.67 33.27 5.86
C HIS A 41 67.68 33.92 6.84
N ALA A 42 67.66 35.26 6.87
CA ALA A 42 66.81 36.00 7.80
C ALA A 42 65.32 35.67 7.61
N GLU A 43 64.86 35.47 6.37
CA GLU A 43 63.49 35.05 6.04
C GLU A 43 63.15 33.66 6.60
N GLU A 44 64.09 32.70 6.58
CA GLU A 44 63.87 31.38 7.17
C GLU A 44 63.72 31.46 8.69
N LEU A 45 64.46 32.37 9.33
CA LEU A 45 64.32 32.64 10.75
C LEU A 45 63.00 33.33 11.09
N GLU A 46 62.42 34.12 10.18
CA GLU A 46 61.08 34.70 10.31
C GLU A 46 59.98 33.65 10.17
N GLN A 47 60.08 32.79 9.17
CA GLN A 47 59.16 31.66 9.00
C GLN A 47 59.17 30.72 10.22
N ARG A 48 60.34 30.54 10.85
CA ARG A 48 60.49 29.79 12.10
C ARG A 48 60.11 30.58 13.35
N ASN A 49 59.60 31.79 13.22
CA ASN A 49 59.24 32.69 14.32
C ASN A 49 60.39 32.99 15.30
N VAL A 50 61.65 32.85 14.86
CA VAL A 50 62.86 33.18 15.63
C VAL A 50 63.17 34.67 15.52
N LEU A 51 62.99 35.24 14.32
CA LEU A 51 63.07 36.68 14.05
C LEU A 51 61.69 37.18 13.61
N PRO A 52 60.91 37.84 14.47
CA PRO A 52 59.51 38.19 14.18
C PRO A 52 59.27 39.06 12.94
N THR A 53 60.32 39.70 12.42
CA THR A 53 60.28 40.57 11.24
C THR A 53 61.66 40.57 10.57
N ALA A 54 61.91 39.74 9.55
CA ALA A 54 63.08 39.93 8.68
C ALA A 54 62.85 41.08 7.69
N SER A 55 61.58 41.46 7.47
CA SER A 55 61.21 42.67 6.76
C SER A 55 61.35 43.93 7.64
N SER A 56 61.96 44.98 7.08
CA SER A 56 62.26 46.28 7.71
C SER A 56 61.03 47.11 8.18
N SER A 57 59.86 46.50 8.32
CA SER A 57 58.60 47.22 8.53
C SER A 57 58.46 47.80 9.93
N VAL A 58 59.11 47.23 10.95
CA VAL A 58 58.98 47.68 12.34
C VAL A 58 60.34 47.76 13.02
N ALA A 59 60.60 48.89 13.68
CA ALA A 59 61.82 49.11 14.44
C ALA A 59 61.94 48.09 15.60
N SER A 60 63.17 47.64 15.89
CA SER A 60 63.45 46.64 16.94
C SER A 60 62.90 47.02 18.32
N THR A 61 62.86 48.32 18.64
CA THR A 61 62.30 48.86 19.90
C THR A 61 60.78 48.75 19.98
N LEU A 62 60.08 48.72 18.84
CA LEU A 62 58.62 48.66 18.74
C LEU A 62 58.07 47.25 18.60
N GLN A 63 58.92 46.24 18.33
CA GLN A 63 58.50 44.85 18.17
C GLN A 63 57.71 44.32 19.38
N GLY A 64 58.12 44.69 20.59
CA GLY A 64 57.42 44.33 21.82
C GLY A 64 56.00 44.91 21.88
N VAL A 65 55.86 46.19 21.51
CA VAL A 65 54.56 46.90 21.46
C VAL A 65 53.69 46.37 20.33
N GLN A 66 54.27 46.10 19.16
CA GLN A 66 53.58 45.50 18.02
C GLN A 66 52.99 44.13 18.39
N LYS A 67 53.78 43.26 19.03
CA LYS A 67 53.31 41.94 19.48
C LYS A 67 52.22 42.05 20.55
N GLN A 68 52.32 43.06 21.44
CA GLN A 68 51.26 43.35 22.41
C GLN A 68 49.98 43.82 21.73
N LEU A 69 50.07 44.71 20.74
CA LEU A 69 48.93 45.19 19.98
C LEU A 69 48.28 44.05 19.19
N GLN A 70 49.06 43.23 18.49
CA GLN A 70 48.56 42.02 17.80
C GLN A 70 47.84 41.08 18.76
N ARG A 71 48.37 40.88 19.98
CA ARG A 71 47.68 40.09 21.01
C ARG A 71 46.37 40.73 21.46
N LYS A 72 46.33 42.05 21.65
CA LYS A 72 45.10 42.76 22.04
C LYS A 72 44.06 42.70 20.93
N MET A 73 44.45 43.00 19.69
CA MET A 73 43.58 42.88 18.53
C MET A 73 43.01 41.45 18.37
N GLY A 74 43.85 40.42 18.53
CA GLY A 74 43.40 39.04 18.50
C GLY A 74 42.50 38.67 19.68
N ALA A 75 42.71 39.27 20.86
CA ALA A 75 41.84 39.09 22.02
C ALA A 75 40.46 39.74 21.81
N ASP A 76 40.44 40.96 21.25
CA ASP A 76 39.21 41.69 20.96
C ASP A 76 38.38 40.97 19.87
N GLU A 77 39.05 40.45 18.82
CA GLU A 77 38.39 39.65 17.79
C GLU A 77 37.80 38.35 18.37
N LEU A 78 38.57 37.65 19.21
CA LEU A 78 38.10 36.42 19.85
C LEU A 78 36.91 36.71 20.78
N ALA A 79 36.97 37.80 21.55
CA ALA A 79 35.87 38.20 22.43
C ALA A 79 34.58 38.41 21.65
N HIS A 80 34.63 39.15 20.54
CA HIS A 80 33.46 39.36 19.68
C HIS A 80 32.91 38.05 19.07
N ARG A 81 33.79 37.12 18.66
CA ARG A 81 33.37 35.79 18.16
C ARG A 81 32.78 34.89 19.24
N LEU A 82 33.20 35.06 20.50
CA LEU A 82 32.66 34.31 21.63
C LEU A 82 31.28 34.85 22.04
N GLU A 83 31.05 36.16 21.94
CA GLU A 83 29.72 36.77 22.18
C GLU A 83 28.68 36.30 21.16
N SER A 84 29.09 36.13 19.90
CA SER A 84 28.24 35.65 18.81
C SER A 84 28.25 34.12 18.65
N ARG A 85 28.77 33.38 19.63
CA ARG A 85 28.90 31.93 19.55
C ARG A 85 27.52 31.26 19.64
N PRO A 86 27.11 30.46 18.64
CA PRO A 86 25.88 29.69 18.70
C PRO A 86 25.90 28.63 19.81
N ASP A 87 24.74 28.33 20.36
CA ASP A 87 24.59 27.28 21.36
C ASP A 87 24.76 25.88 20.75
N LEU A 88 25.20 24.91 21.56
CA LEU A 88 25.32 23.51 21.13
C LEU A 88 24.00 22.88 20.69
N LYS A 89 22.87 23.42 21.16
CA LYS A 89 21.53 23.00 20.71
C LYS A 89 21.25 23.53 19.31
N GLU A 90 21.50 24.81 19.07
CA GLU A 90 21.34 25.43 17.75
C GLU A 90 22.22 24.74 16.69
N LEU A 91 23.47 24.41 17.04
CA LEU A 91 24.36 23.66 16.13
C LEU A 91 23.86 22.24 15.81
N ARG A 92 23.09 21.62 16.71
CA ARG A 92 22.43 20.32 16.46
C ARG A 92 21.21 20.48 15.57
N ASP A 93 20.41 21.52 15.81
CA ASP A 93 19.23 21.81 14.99
C ASP A 93 19.63 22.17 13.55
N LEU A 94 20.77 22.84 13.38
CA LEU A 94 21.40 23.10 12.08
C LEU A 94 22.14 21.88 11.49
N ALA A 95 22.09 20.73 12.17
CA ALA A 95 22.78 19.49 11.77
C ALA A 95 24.28 19.67 11.51
N ILE A 96 24.94 20.58 12.23
CA ILE A 96 26.40 20.76 12.18
C ILE A 96 27.06 19.76 13.12
N VAL A 97 26.56 19.68 14.36
CA VAL A 97 26.98 18.68 15.35
C VAL A 97 25.98 17.54 15.32
N HIS A 98 26.46 16.32 15.09
CA HIS A 98 25.65 15.11 15.11
C HIS A 98 25.90 14.38 16.45
N GLY A 99 24.95 13.57 16.90
CA GLY A 99 25.08 12.81 18.13
C GLY A 99 24.22 13.36 19.28
N GLY A 100 23.68 12.42 20.06
CA GLY A 100 22.91 12.74 21.25
C GLY A 100 23.80 13.31 22.37
N GLU A 101 23.18 14.00 23.31
CA GLU A 101 23.85 14.45 24.52
C GLU A 101 24.44 13.25 25.26
N GLY A 102 25.76 13.23 25.43
CA GLY A 102 26.49 12.14 26.09
C GLY A 102 27.22 11.16 25.17
N VAL A 103 27.21 11.36 23.85
CA VAL A 103 28.04 10.55 22.93
C VAL A 103 29.42 11.17 22.79
N ALA A 104 30.48 10.36 22.97
CA ALA A 104 31.84 10.83 22.81
C ALA A 104 32.13 11.23 21.35
N PRO A 105 32.94 12.28 21.09
CA PRO A 105 33.26 12.73 19.72
C PRO A 105 33.85 11.63 18.82
N SER A 106 34.60 10.68 19.39
CA SER A 106 35.17 9.54 18.67
C SER A 106 34.12 8.53 18.19
N LEU A 107 32.98 8.44 18.86
CA LEU A 107 31.91 7.49 18.57
C LEU A 107 30.84 8.06 17.64
N GLN A 108 30.76 9.38 17.50
CA GLN A 108 29.75 10.07 16.71
C GLN A 108 29.63 9.51 15.29
N ALA A 109 30.76 9.32 14.59
CA ALA A 109 30.78 8.76 13.23
C ALA A 109 30.26 7.31 13.18
N THR A 110 30.66 6.49 14.17
CA THR A 110 30.20 5.09 14.25
C THR A 110 28.72 4.98 14.60
N GLN A 111 28.23 5.84 15.49
CA GLN A 111 26.83 5.93 15.87
C GLN A 111 25.98 6.33 14.67
N GLU A 112 26.40 7.35 13.93
CA GLU A 112 25.65 7.80 12.75
C GLU A 112 25.60 6.72 11.67
N LYS A 113 26.72 6.03 11.43
CA LYS A 113 26.75 4.88 10.51
C LYS A 113 25.79 3.79 10.94
N LEU A 114 25.77 3.45 12.23
CA LEU A 114 24.83 2.48 12.78
C LEU A 114 23.37 2.97 12.65
N GLN A 115 23.10 4.23 12.95
CA GLN A 115 21.77 4.82 12.82
C GLN A 115 21.27 4.76 11.38
N ARG A 116 22.14 5.05 10.41
CA ARG A 116 21.84 4.89 8.98
C ARG A 116 21.55 3.44 8.61
N GLN A 117 22.32 2.47 9.13
CA GLN A 117 22.06 1.05 8.92
C GLN A 117 20.72 0.61 9.51
N ILE A 118 20.43 0.97 10.77
CA ILE A 118 19.15 0.68 11.41
C ILE A 118 17.98 1.28 10.63
N ASN A 119 18.12 2.54 10.19
CA ASN A 119 17.09 3.19 9.38
C ASN A 119 16.93 2.50 8.03
N SER A 120 18.02 2.07 7.39
CA SER A 120 17.99 1.29 6.16
C SER A 120 17.26 -0.04 6.36
N ASP A 121 17.58 -0.78 7.42
CA ASP A 121 16.95 -2.08 7.70
C ASP A 121 15.45 -1.92 8.00
N LYS A 122 15.06 -0.90 8.76
CA LYS A 122 13.66 -0.56 9.00
C LYS A 122 12.94 -0.22 7.71
N VAL A 123 13.51 0.64 6.87
CA VAL A 123 12.93 1.02 5.57
C VAL A 123 12.79 -0.21 4.68
N ASN A 124 13.81 -1.06 4.60
CA ASN A 124 13.76 -2.32 3.85
C ASN A 124 12.64 -3.23 4.38
N GLN A 125 12.51 -3.39 5.69
CA GLN A 125 11.41 -4.14 6.29
C GLN A 125 10.04 -3.57 5.89
N HIS A 126 9.86 -2.25 5.95
CA HIS A 126 8.61 -1.61 5.51
C HIS A 126 8.35 -1.77 4.01
N LEU A 127 9.39 -1.74 3.18
CA LEU A 127 9.27 -1.95 1.74
C LEU A 127 8.87 -3.39 1.40
N THR A 128 9.35 -4.39 2.14
CA THR A 128 8.94 -5.79 1.93
C THR A 128 7.46 -6.04 2.24
N LYS A 129 6.90 -5.27 3.18
CA LYS A 129 5.49 -5.35 3.60
C LYS A 129 4.62 -4.29 2.90
N ARG A 130 5.15 -3.63 1.86
CA ARG A 130 4.43 -2.54 1.20
C ARG A 130 3.23 -3.12 0.44
N PRO A 131 2.00 -2.66 0.73
CA PRO A 131 0.81 -3.09 -0.01
C PRO A 131 0.88 -2.63 -1.47
N SER A 132 0.25 -3.41 -2.35
CA SER A 132 0.16 -3.06 -3.77
C SER A 132 -0.76 -1.85 -3.97
N VAL A 133 -0.59 -1.13 -5.09
CA VAL A 133 -1.45 0.03 -5.41
C VAL A 133 -2.91 -0.39 -5.54
N GLU A 134 -3.15 -1.60 -6.06
CA GLU A 134 -4.49 -2.18 -6.19
C GLU A 134 -5.11 -2.52 -4.83
N GLU A 135 -4.34 -3.08 -3.89
CA GLU A 135 -4.82 -3.29 -2.52
C GLU A 135 -5.20 -1.97 -1.84
N LEU A 136 -4.40 -0.93 -2.04
CA LEU A 136 -4.71 0.42 -1.54
C LEU A 136 -5.99 0.98 -2.17
N ARG A 137 -6.30 0.60 -3.41
CA ARG A 137 -7.53 0.98 -4.10
C ARG A 137 -8.75 0.24 -3.56
N ILE A 138 -8.64 -1.07 -3.37
CA ILE A 138 -9.70 -1.91 -2.80
C ILE A 138 -10.01 -1.48 -1.36
N THR A 139 -8.99 -1.14 -0.58
CA THR A 139 -9.15 -0.65 0.80
C THR A 139 -9.65 0.79 0.87
N GLY A 140 -9.81 1.48 -0.27
CA GLY A 140 -10.31 2.85 -0.34
C GLY A 140 -9.31 3.90 0.16
N VAL A 141 -8.04 3.54 0.35
CA VAL A 141 -6.96 4.48 0.71
C VAL A 141 -6.54 5.31 -0.49
N LEU A 142 -6.43 4.66 -1.67
CA LEU A 142 -6.20 5.32 -2.95
C LEU A 142 -7.48 5.27 -3.78
N GLU A 143 -8.07 6.43 -4.01
CA GLU A 143 -9.37 6.52 -4.71
C GLU A 143 -9.20 6.70 -6.23
N THR A 144 -7.96 6.66 -6.71
CA THR A 144 -7.59 7.06 -8.06
C THR A 144 -7.47 5.87 -8.98
N SER A 145 -8.15 5.91 -10.12
CA SER A 145 -7.79 5.10 -11.29
C SER A 145 -6.40 5.52 -11.77
N ALA A 146 -5.57 4.57 -12.23
CA ALA A 146 -4.19 4.82 -12.67
C ALA A 146 -4.05 5.90 -13.76
N GLU A 147 -5.14 6.23 -14.45
CA GLU A 147 -5.20 7.21 -15.54
C GLU A 147 -5.40 8.66 -15.07
N LEU A 148 -5.87 8.88 -13.84
CA LEU A 148 -6.18 10.22 -13.33
C LEU A 148 -4.96 10.83 -12.62
N ALA A 149 -4.58 12.05 -12.99
CA ALA A 149 -3.48 12.76 -12.34
C ALA A 149 -3.76 13.03 -10.84
N PRO A 150 -2.77 12.88 -9.93
CA PRO A 150 -2.97 13.05 -8.48
C PRO A 150 -3.59 14.38 -8.06
N SER A 151 -3.32 15.47 -8.79
CA SER A 151 -3.87 16.80 -8.53
C SER A 151 -5.36 16.93 -8.84
N LEU A 152 -5.91 16.09 -9.72
CA LEU A 152 -7.30 16.13 -10.16
C LEU A 152 -8.22 15.17 -9.37
N THR A 153 -7.65 14.40 -8.45
CA THR A 153 -8.35 13.34 -7.72
C THR A 153 -9.46 13.92 -6.84
N ALA A 154 -9.15 14.98 -6.09
CA ALA A 154 -10.10 15.67 -5.25
C ALA A 154 -11.22 16.34 -6.05
N THR A 155 -10.90 16.93 -7.21
CA THR A 155 -11.90 17.59 -8.06
C THR A 155 -12.78 16.57 -8.77
N ALA A 156 -12.21 15.47 -9.28
CA ALA A 156 -12.95 14.37 -9.89
C ALA A 156 -13.92 13.73 -8.90
N LYS A 157 -13.47 13.43 -7.66
CA LYS A 157 -14.36 12.88 -6.62
C LYS A 157 -15.46 13.86 -6.23
N LYS A 158 -15.14 15.16 -6.15
CA LYS A 158 -16.16 16.18 -5.89
C LYS A 158 -17.20 16.18 -7.02
N LEU A 159 -16.76 16.09 -8.27
CA LEU A 159 -17.65 16.02 -9.42
C LEU A 159 -18.50 14.74 -9.40
N GLU A 160 -17.91 13.58 -9.14
CA GLU A 160 -18.61 12.30 -8.98
C GLU A 160 -19.70 12.39 -7.91
N ARG A 161 -19.38 12.96 -6.74
CA ARG A 161 -20.39 13.19 -5.69
C ARG A 161 -21.54 14.09 -6.17
N ASN A 162 -21.24 15.17 -6.89
CA ASN A 162 -22.29 16.05 -7.42
C ASN A 162 -23.13 15.33 -8.48
N LEU A 163 -22.54 14.51 -9.34
CA LEU A 163 -23.27 13.71 -10.33
C LEU A 163 -24.20 12.70 -9.65
N VAL A 164 -23.70 11.95 -8.68
CA VAL A 164 -24.51 11.00 -7.89
C VAL A 164 -25.60 11.75 -7.13
N GLN A 165 -25.28 12.90 -6.53
CA GLN A 165 -26.27 13.73 -5.84
C GLN A 165 -27.39 14.20 -6.78
N ASN A 166 -27.05 14.69 -7.98
CA ASN A 166 -28.03 15.13 -8.96
C ASN A 166 -28.87 13.94 -9.47
N GLN A 167 -28.23 12.80 -9.73
CA GLN A 167 -28.93 11.59 -10.15
C GLN A 167 -29.90 11.10 -9.08
N VAL A 168 -29.47 11.04 -7.81
CA VAL A 168 -30.33 10.68 -6.68
C VAL A 168 -31.45 11.71 -6.52
N SER A 169 -31.18 13.01 -6.67
CA SER A 169 -32.21 14.05 -6.64
C SER A 169 -33.30 13.79 -7.68
N HIS A 170 -32.91 13.53 -8.93
CA HIS A 170 -33.87 13.22 -10.00
C HIS A 170 -34.65 11.93 -9.72
N LEU A 171 -33.99 10.88 -9.21
CA LEU A 171 -34.67 9.63 -8.84
C LEU A 171 -35.65 9.82 -7.67
N LEU A 172 -35.38 10.77 -6.78
CA LEU A 172 -36.28 11.12 -5.69
C LEU A 172 -37.45 11.98 -6.15
N GLU A 173 -37.26 12.87 -7.13
CA GLU A 173 -38.33 13.66 -7.75
C GLU A 173 -39.34 12.79 -8.52
N SER A 174 -38.83 11.79 -9.23
CA SER A 174 -39.63 10.81 -9.98
C SER A 174 -40.02 9.58 -9.15
N ARG A 175 -39.89 9.67 -7.83
CA ARG A 175 -40.17 8.53 -6.93
C ARG A 175 -41.67 8.21 -6.97
N PRO A 176 -42.07 6.99 -7.39
CA PRO A 176 -43.47 6.59 -7.41
C PRO A 176 -44.04 6.53 -5.99
N GLU A 177 -45.33 6.82 -5.86
CA GLU A 177 -46.02 6.65 -4.59
C GLU A 177 -46.24 5.17 -4.28
N LYS A 178 -46.55 4.89 -3.02
CA LYS A 178 -46.79 3.51 -2.58
C LYS A 178 -47.95 2.88 -3.35
N ASP A 179 -49.00 3.66 -3.61
CA ASP A 179 -50.19 3.21 -4.32
C ASP A 179 -49.88 2.86 -5.79
N ASP A 180 -49.01 3.63 -6.45
CA ASP A 180 -48.52 3.31 -7.79
C ASP A 180 -47.80 1.96 -7.81
N LEU A 181 -46.96 1.69 -6.81
CA LEU A 181 -46.24 0.41 -6.68
C LEU A 181 -47.19 -0.76 -6.41
N VAL A 182 -48.28 -0.53 -5.67
CA VAL A 182 -49.35 -1.53 -5.47
C VAL A 182 -50.09 -1.80 -6.77
N SER A 183 -50.43 -0.75 -7.53
CA SER A 183 -51.09 -0.87 -8.83
C SER A 183 -50.25 -1.64 -9.85
N HIS A 184 -48.92 -1.50 -9.76
CA HIS A 184 -47.95 -2.24 -10.56
C HIS A 184 -47.63 -3.64 -10.00
N ASN A 185 -48.33 -4.08 -8.94
CA ASN A 185 -48.15 -5.38 -8.29
C ASN A 185 -46.69 -5.62 -7.80
N ILE A 186 -45.98 -4.53 -7.47
CA ILE A 186 -44.64 -4.55 -6.87
C ILE A 186 -44.76 -4.63 -5.34
N LEU A 187 -45.73 -3.91 -4.78
CA LEU A 187 -46.12 -4.01 -3.38
C LEU A 187 -47.48 -4.70 -3.27
N GLU A 188 -47.70 -5.44 -2.18
CA GLU A 188 -49.00 -6.00 -1.86
C GLU A 188 -49.98 -4.91 -1.40
N ASP A 189 -51.25 -5.09 -1.75
CA ASP A 189 -52.36 -4.17 -1.48
C ASP A 189 -52.46 -3.78 0.02
N GLU A 190 -52.89 -2.54 0.22
CA GLU A 190 -52.85 -1.63 1.39
C GLU A 190 -53.39 -2.14 2.75
N ASN A 191 -53.43 -3.45 3.02
CA ASN A 191 -53.58 -3.91 4.40
C ASN A 191 -52.22 -3.82 5.10
N ALA A 192 -51.86 -2.61 5.52
CA ALA A 192 -50.77 -2.24 6.43
C ALA A 192 -50.81 -2.96 7.81
N ALA A 193 -51.60 -4.02 7.94
CA ALA A 193 -51.72 -4.84 9.12
C ALA A 193 -50.52 -5.78 9.34
N VAL A 194 -49.65 -5.96 8.33
CA VAL A 194 -48.55 -6.95 8.39
C VAL A 194 -47.21 -6.26 8.19
N ALA A 195 -46.29 -6.47 9.15
CA ALA A 195 -44.94 -5.93 9.10
C ALA A 195 -44.15 -6.45 7.88
N PRO A 196 -43.18 -5.70 7.32
CA PRO A 196 -42.42 -6.10 6.12
C PRO A 196 -41.80 -7.49 6.21
N VAL A 197 -41.35 -7.88 7.40
CA VAL A 197 -40.74 -9.19 7.66
C VAL A 197 -41.75 -10.35 7.49
N LEU A 198 -43.03 -10.11 7.74
CA LEU A 198 -44.10 -11.12 7.72
C LEU A 198 -44.83 -11.21 6.38
N GLN A 199 -44.59 -10.28 5.45
CA GLN A 199 -45.25 -10.25 4.14
C GLN A 199 -44.96 -11.53 3.33
N GLY A 200 -43.71 -12.00 3.32
CA GLY A 200 -43.34 -13.24 2.61
C GLY A 200 -44.07 -14.48 3.14
N ALA A 201 -44.17 -14.64 4.46
CA ALA A 201 -44.87 -15.76 5.10
C ALA A 201 -46.39 -15.70 4.85
N LYS A 202 -46.97 -14.49 4.92
CA LYS A 202 -48.37 -14.24 4.58
C LYS A 202 -48.67 -14.65 3.13
N HIS A 203 -47.87 -14.21 2.16
CA HIS A 203 -48.07 -14.56 0.74
C HIS A 203 -47.97 -16.06 0.48
N GLN A 204 -47.00 -16.73 1.12
CA GLN A 204 -46.86 -18.18 1.00
C GLN A 204 -48.10 -18.91 1.54
N LEU A 205 -48.61 -18.48 2.69
CA LEU A 205 -49.83 -19.03 3.28
C LEU A 205 -51.06 -18.74 2.40
N GLU A 206 -51.24 -17.51 1.93
CA GLU A 206 -52.34 -17.13 1.03
C GLU A 206 -52.32 -17.96 -0.25
N ARG A 207 -51.14 -18.20 -0.83
CA ARG A 207 -50.99 -19.06 -1.99
C ARG A 207 -51.41 -20.49 -1.68
N GLN A 208 -50.94 -21.07 -0.57
CA GLN A 208 -51.32 -22.44 -0.16
C GLN A 208 -52.84 -22.56 0.06
N LEU A 209 -53.44 -21.60 0.75
CA LEU A 209 -54.89 -21.58 0.98
C LEU A 209 -55.68 -21.47 -0.33
N LYS A 210 -55.25 -20.63 -1.27
CA LYS A 210 -55.87 -20.52 -2.60
C LYS A 210 -55.72 -21.80 -3.41
N VAL A 211 -54.54 -22.45 -3.36
CA VAL A 211 -54.32 -23.75 -4.01
C VAL A 211 -55.26 -24.81 -3.46
N ASP A 212 -55.38 -24.92 -2.14
CA ASP A 212 -56.29 -25.88 -1.50
C ASP A 212 -57.77 -25.61 -1.83
N GLN A 213 -58.14 -24.33 -1.89
CA GLN A 213 -59.49 -23.90 -2.27
C GLN A 213 -59.81 -24.26 -3.73
N ILE A 214 -58.89 -23.95 -4.65
CA ILE A 214 -59.04 -24.30 -6.07
C ILE A 214 -59.08 -25.82 -6.23
N ALA A 215 -58.20 -26.56 -5.56
CA ALA A 215 -58.22 -28.02 -5.59
C ALA A 215 -59.56 -28.60 -5.10
N ARG A 216 -60.18 -28.00 -4.07
CA ARG A 216 -61.53 -28.37 -3.63
C ARG A 216 -62.60 -28.05 -4.68
N GLN A 217 -62.55 -26.88 -5.31
CA GLN A 217 -63.49 -26.51 -6.37
C GLN A 217 -63.38 -27.41 -7.60
N LEU A 218 -62.16 -27.78 -7.98
CA LEU A 218 -61.88 -28.69 -9.09
C LEU A 218 -62.35 -30.12 -8.82
N ARG A 219 -62.33 -30.59 -7.56
CA ARG A 219 -62.91 -31.91 -7.19
C ARG A 219 -64.41 -31.99 -7.43
N HIS A 220 -65.11 -30.87 -7.32
CA HIS A 220 -66.54 -30.77 -7.61
C HIS A 220 -66.80 -30.15 -8.98
N ARG A 221 -65.82 -30.20 -9.89
CA ARG A 221 -66.00 -29.71 -11.25
C ARG A 221 -67.08 -30.57 -11.93
N PRO A 222 -68.19 -29.97 -12.40
CA PRO A 222 -69.22 -30.71 -13.12
C PRO A 222 -68.62 -31.37 -14.36
N SER A 223 -69.07 -32.58 -14.66
CA SER A 223 -68.65 -33.29 -15.86
C SER A 223 -69.22 -32.60 -17.11
N VAL A 224 -68.65 -32.92 -18.28
CA VAL A 224 -69.10 -32.33 -19.56
C VAL A 224 -70.58 -32.64 -19.82
N SER A 225 -71.01 -33.86 -19.51
CA SER A 225 -72.42 -34.27 -19.63
C SER A 225 -73.35 -33.48 -18.70
N ASP A 226 -72.91 -33.17 -17.47
CA ASP A 226 -73.69 -32.32 -16.54
C ASP A 226 -73.84 -30.88 -17.02
N LEU A 227 -72.96 -30.42 -17.92
CA LEU A 227 -73.00 -29.07 -18.51
C LEU A 227 -73.88 -29.03 -19.77
N GLU A 228 -73.91 -30.12 -20.55
CA GLU A 228 -74.85 -30.32 -21.66
C GLU A 228 -76.29 -30.39 -21.15
N GLU A 229 -76.56 -31.15 -20.08
CA GLU A 229 -77.90 -31.24 -19.47
C GLU A 229 -78.39 -29.88 -18.93
N LYS A 230 -77.45 -29.02 -18.50
CA LYS A 230 -77.75 -27.66 -18.04
C LYS A 230 -77.84 -26.64 -19.19
N GLY A 231 -77.68 -27.07 -20.45
CA GLY A 231 -77.77 -26.22 -21.63
C GLY A 231 -76.70 -25.13 -21.72
N ILE A 232 -75.55 -25.35 -21.06
CA ILE A 232 -74.41 -24.41 -21.09
C ILE A 232 -73.50 -24.72 -22.29
N ILE A 233 -73.50 -25.97 -22.74
CA ILE A 233 -72.73 -26.48 -23.89
C ILE A 233 -73.72 -27.25 -24.79
N ASP A 234 -73.59 -27.11 -26.11
CA ASP A 234 -74.42 -27.84 -27.06
C ASP A 234 -74.02 -29.33 -27.12
N GLU A 235 -75.00 -30.25 -27.12
CA GLU A 235 -74.77 -31.70 -27.17
C GLU A 235 -73.92 -32.07 -28.40
N GLY A 236 -72.69 -32.55 -28.15
CA GLY A 236 -71.77 -33.02 -29.19
C GLY A 236 -70.75 -31.99 -29.72
N GLU A 237 -70.69 -30.77 -29.19
CA GLU A 237 -69.65 -29.78 -29.58
C GLU A 237 -68.25 -30.08 -29.00
N LEU A 238 -68.15 -30.83 -27.91
CA LEU A 238 -66.87 -31.32 -27.40
C LEU A 238 -66.64 -32.75 -27.88
N GLY A 239 -66.15 -32.85 -29.12
CA GLY A 239 -65.87 -34.11 -29.78
C GLY A 239 -64.90 -35.00 -28.99
N GLU A 240 -65.45 -35.95 -28.24
CA GLU A 240 -64.76 -37.21 -27.92
C GLU A 240 -64.20 -37.85 -29.20
N GLN A 241 -64.87 -37.61 -30.34
CA GLN A 241 -64.40 -38.01 -31.66
C GLN A 241 -63.17 -37.25 -32.17
N GLU A 242 -62.91 -36.01 -31.78
CA GLU A 242 -61.72 -35.27 -32.25
C GLU A 242 -60.46 -35.63 -31.47
N ILE A 243 -60.57 -35.85 -30.16
CA ILE A 243 -59.44 -36.30 -29.33
C ILE A 243 -59.06 -37.74 -29.70
N GLN A 244 -60.05 -38.61 -29.93
CA GLN A 244 -59.82 -39.99 -30.40
C GLN A 244 -59.28 -40.03 -31.84
N LYS A 245 -59.79 -39.19 -32.76
CA LYS A 245 -59.22 -39.07 -34.13
C LYS A 245 -57.80 -38.52 -34.12
N ARG A 246 -57.45 -37.64 -33.17
CA ARG A 246 -56.08 -37.13 -33.02
C ARG A 246 -55.15 -38.18 -32.42
N SER A 247 -55.62 -39.03 -31.49
CA SER A 247 -54.83 -40.17 -31.00
C SER A 247 -54.64 -41.27 -32.06
N ASP A 248 -55.67 -41.53 -32.86
CA ASP A 248 -55.62 -42.56 -33.91
C ASP A 248 -54.80 -42.11 -35.14
N ASN A 249 -54.56 -40.80 -35.31
CA ASN A 249 -53.69 -40.23 -36.34
C ASN A 249 -52.20 -40.12 -35.93
N LEU A 250 -51.84 -40.38 -34.67
CA LEU A 250 -50.45 -40.25 -34.21
C LEU A 250 -49.61 -41.50 -34.50
N ILE A 251 -50.20 -42.70 -34.49
CA ILE A 251 -49.51 -43.99 -34.73
C ILE A 251 -50.41 -44.89 -35.59
N SER A 252 -49.90 -45.41 -36.71
CA SER A 252 -50.63 -46.38 -37.55
C SER A 252 -50.85 -47.71 -36.80
N ALA A 253 -51.94 -48.43 -37.12
CA ALA A 253 -52.24 -49.72 -36.49
C ALA A 253 -51.08 -50.73 -36.60
N GLU A 254 -50.28 -50.65 -37.66
CA GLU A 254 -49.08 -51.47 -37.84
C GLU A 254 -47.93 -51.07 -36.90
N GLU A 255 -47.69 -49.77 -36.70
CA GLU A 255 -46.66 -49.25 -35.80
C GLU A 255 -46.99 -49.60 -34.34
N LYS A 256 -48.28 -49.56 -33.97
CA LYS A 256 -48.77 -50.00 -32.66
C LYS A 256 -48.56 -51.50 -32.43
N ALA A 257 -48.78 -52.33 -33.46
CA ALA A 257 -48.53 -53.76 -33.38
C ALA A 257 -47.03 -54.08 -33.23
N ARG A 258 -46.16 -53.31 -33.92
CA ARG A 258 -44.70 -53.44 -33.78
C ARG A 258 -44.20 -53.02 -32.41
N LEU A 259 -44.63 -51.87 -31.91
CA LEU A 259 -44.28 -51.41 -30.57
C LEU A 259 -44.73 -52.44 -29.52
N LYS A 260 -45.94 -53.00 -29.68
CA LYS A 260 -46.44 -54.08 -28.81
C LYS A 260 -45.57 -55.33 -28.85
N ASN A 261 -45.10 -55.75 -30.03
CA ASN A 261 -44.18 -56.89 -30.15
C ASN A 261 -42.81 -56.58 -29.53
N LEU A 262 -42.29 -55.36 -29.71
CA LEU A 262 -41.02 -54.91 -29.14
C LEU A 262 -41.05 -54.88 -27.61
N ILE A 263 -42.19 -54.46 -27.03
CA ILE A 263 -42.45 -54.54 -25.59
C ILE A 263 -42.52 -56.00 -25.13
N LEU A 264 -43.13 -56.89 -25.90
CA LEU A 264 -43.20 -58.33 -25.57
C LEU A 264 -41.85 -59.04 -25.67
N SER A 265 -40.91 -58.50 -26.45
CA SER A 265 -39.55 -59.02 -26.62
C SER A 265 -38.49 -58.33 -25.76
N ASP A 266 -38.89 -57.43 -24.84
CA ASP A 266 -38.01 -56.63 -23.98
C ASP A 266 -36.83 -56.00 -24.74
N ASP A 267 -37.11 -55.29 -25.84
CA ASP A 267 -36.06 -54.62 -26.61
C ASP A 267 -35.38 -53.52 -25.77
N GLU A 268 -34.05 -53.50 -25.80
CA GLU A 268 -33.18 -52.64 -24.96
C GLU A 268 -33.58 -51.17 -25.03
N LYS A 269 -34.05 -50.70 -26.20
CA LYS A 269 -34.44 -49.29 -26.40
C LYS A 269 -35.76 -48.92 -25.73
N VAL A 270 -36.69 -49.86 -25.62
CA VAL A 270 -37.99 -49.64 -24.96
C VAL A 270 -37.80 -49.67 -23.44
N VAL A 271 -36.97 -50.59 -22.95
CA VAL A 271 -36.61 -50.69 -21.52
C VAL A 271 -35.88 -49.43 -21.07
N ALA A 272 -34.89 -48.95 -21.84
CA ALA A 272 -34.18 -47.71 -21.51
C ALA A 272 -35.11 -46.48 -21.47
N ALA A 273 -36.10 -46.39 -22.36
CA ALA A 273 -37.07 -45.31 -22.33
C ALA A 273 -37.97 -45.35 -21.07
N LEU A 274 -38.34 -46.55 -20.62
CA LEU A 274 -39.10 -46.74 -19.38
C LEU A 274 -38.27 -46.42 -18.13
N GLU A 275 -36.99 -46.81 -18.10
CA GLU A 275 -36.09 -46.48 -16.99
C GLU A 275 -35.85 -44.97 -16.89
N CYS A 276 -35.66 -44.26 -18.01
CA CYS A 276 -35.57 -42.80 -18.00
C CYS A 276 -36.86 -42.14 -17.51
N TYR A 277 -38.01 -42.68 -17.88
CA TYR A 277 -39.31 -42.19 -17.38
C TYR A 277 -39.46 -42.37 -15.87
N GLU A 278 -39.03 -43.51 -15.30
CA GLU A 278 -39.09 -43.74 -13.85
C GLU A 278 -38.21 -42.75 -13.06
N LEU A 279 -37.13 -42.25 -13.66
CA LEU A 279 -36.22 -41.30 -13.02
C LEU A 279 -36.75 -39.86 -13.05
N ASP A 280 -37.19 -39.39 -14.22
CA ASP A 280 -37.45 -37.97 -14.43
C ASP A 280 -38.94 -37.63 -14.52
N GLY A 281 -39.81 -38.64 -14.67
CA GLY A 281 -41.27 -38.49 -14.73
C GLY A 281 -41.78 -37.79 -16.00
N ASP A 282 -40.91 -37.56 -16.98
CA ASP A 282 -41.25 -36.87 -18.22
C ASP A 282 -41.93 -37.81 -19.22
N ILE A 283 -43.25 -37.68 -19.32
CA ILE A 283 -44.09 -38.49 -20.21
C ILE A 283 -43.84 -38.13 -21.69
N GLU A 284 -43.47 -36.89 -22.00
CA GLU A 284 -43.33 -36.43 -23.39
C GLU A 284 -42.06 -37.04 -24.03
N GLU A 285 -40.94 -37.06 -23.32
CA GLU A 285 -39.67 -37.64 -23.81
C GLU A 285 -39.74 -39.17 -23.93
N MET A 286 -40.43 -39.84 -23.00
CA MET A 286 -40.73 -41.27 -23.11
C MET A 286 -41.56 -41.59 -24.36
N LEU A 287 -42.61 -40.79 -24.64
CA LEU A 287 -43.47 -41.01 -25.79
C LEU A 287 -42.76 -40.73 -27.12
N ASP A 288 -41.90 -39.71 -27.20
CA ASP A 288 -41.12 -39.41 -28.40
C ASP A 288 -40.09 -40.51 -28.72
N THR A 289 -39.39 -41.01 -27.70
CA THR A 289 -38.43 -42.11 -27.88
C THR A 289 -39.12 -43.40 -28.33
N LEU A 290 -40.27 -43.75 -27.72
CA LEU A 290 -41.09 -44.90 -28.13
C LEU A 290 -41.65 -44.72 -29.56
N TYR A 291 -42.12 -43.52 -29.91
CA TYR A 291 -42.59 -43.21 -31.25
C TYR A 291 -41.46 -43.36 -32.29
N ARG A 292 -40.25 -42.90 -31.96
CA ARG A 292 -39.07 -43.03 -32.81
C ARG A 292 -38.67 -44.49 -33.01
N VAL A 293 -38.72 -45.30 -31.95
CA VAL A 293 -38.45 -46.75 -32.02
C VAL A 293 -39.49 -47.46 -32.89
N ALA A 294 -40.77 -47.08 -32.80
CA ALA A 294 -41.82 -47.62 -33.66
C ALA A 294 -41.60 -47.33 -35.15
N LYS A 295 -41.01 -46.18 -35.49
CA LYS A 295 -40.84 -45.67 -36.86
C LYS A 295 -39.52 -46.06 -37.53
N ILE A 296 -38.43 -46.24 -36.76
CA ILE A 296 -37.08 -46.54 -37.28
C ILE A 296 -36.88 -48.02 -37.64
N SER A 297 -37.65 -48.95 -37.06
CA SER A 297 -37.49 -50.38 -37.34
C SER A 297 -38.14 -50.77 -38.68
N THR A 298 -37.43 -50.45 -39.77
CA THR A 298 -37.57 -50.99 -41.14
C THR A 298 -36.29 -51.70 -41.54
#